data_AF-A0A1V5PV98-F1
#
_entry.id   AF-A0A1V5PV98-F1
#
_cell.length_a   1.000
_cell.length_b   1.000
_cell.length_c   1.000
_cell.angle_alpha   90.00
_cell.angle_beta   90.00
_cell.angle_gamma   90.00
#
_symmetry.space_group_name_H-M   'P 1'
#
loop_
_entity.id
_entity.type
_entity.pdbx_description
1 polymer ?
#
loop_
_entity_poly.entity_id
_entity_poly.type
_entity_poly.pdbx_seq_one_letter_code
_entity_poly.pdbx_strand_id
1 'polypeptide(L)'
;MPKSFDLGSLIQEHDTITDVDGTVYELRNQADMGIVDMARAQKLQRLLPTLVKQLEQKPDDANLAQRIEKAVNELVSFIASALPEERVAAMTLGQKQALLDFWSKAQQERRNAALGERKAGPASS
;
A
#
# COMPACT_ATOMS: atom_id res chain seq x y z
N MET A 1 6.02 -38.66 19.96
CA MET A 1 5.02 -37.90 19.19
C MET A 1 5.78 -36.98 18.25
N PRO A 2 5.64 -37.10 16.92
CA PRO A 2 6.28 -36.15 16.02
C PRO A 2 5.60 -34.79 16.21
N LYS A 3 6.39 -33.76 16.51
CA LYS A 3 5.93 -32.37 16.51
C LYS A 3 5.66 -32.02 15.05
N SER A 4 4.40 -32.01 14.64
CA SER A 4 4.00 -31.59 13.31
C SER A 4 4.44 -30.14 13.12
N PHE A 5 5.39 -29.92 12.22
CA PHE A 5 5.74 -28.60 11.73
C PHE A 5 4.66 -28.23 10.72
N ASP A 6 3.60 -27.60 11.21
CA ASP A 6 2.47 -27.17 10.39
C ASP A 6 2.82 -25.85 9.70
N LEU A 7 3.05 -25.91 8.39
CA LEU A 7 3.26 -24.74 7.52
C LEU A 7 1.93 -24.16 7.01
N GLY A 8 0.79 -24.78 7.33
CA GLY A 8 -0.54 -24.34 6.89
C GLY A 8 -1.04 -23.07 7.56
N SER A 9 -0.38 -22.59 8.62
CA SER A 9 -0.81 -21.40 9.37
C SER A 9 -0.12 -20.08 8.96
N LEU A 10 0.73 -20.08 7.93
CA LEU A 10 1.70 -18.99 7.70
C LEU A 10 1.89 -18.59 6.23
N ILE A 11 0.82 -18.56 5.44
CA ILE A 11 0.83 -17.76 4.21
C ILE A 11 -0.21 -16.66 4.39
N GLN A 12 0.28 -15.47 4.75
CA GLN A 12 -0.56 -14.29 4.73
C GLN A 12 -0.84 -14.00 3.26
N GLU A 13 -2.08 -14.19 2.81
CA GLU A 13 -2.43 -13.93 1.40
C GLU A 13 -2.17 -12.44 1.10
N HIS A 14 -1.25 -12.20 0.17
CA HIS A 14 -0.93 -10.87 -0.33
C HIS A 14 -1.87 -10.53 -1.49
N ASP A 15 -2.31 -9.28 -1.53
CA ASP A 15 -2.99 -8.79 -2.72
C ASP A 15 -1.99 -8.76 -3.87
N THR A 16 -2.47 -8.96 -5.09
CA THR A 16 -1.62 -8.90 -6.28
C THR A 16 -2.17 -7.92 -7.30
N ILE A 17 -1.28 -7.37 -8.12
CA ILE A 17 -1.64 -6.60 -9.31
C ILE A 17 -0.98 -7.23 -10.53
N THR A 18 -1.65 -7.16 -11.67
CA THR A 18 -1.11 -7.57 -12.96
C THR A 18 -0.72 -6.33 -13.76
N ASP A 19 0.55 -6.23 -14.16
CA ASP A 19 1.06 -5.16 -15.02
C ASP A 19 0.66 -5.40 -16.50
N VAL A 20 0.87 -4.41 -17.35
CA VAL A 20 0.50 -4.42 -18.77
C VAL A 20 1.18 -5.53 -19.58
N ASP A 21 2.32 -6.03 -19.11
CA ASP A 21 3.05 -7.15 -19.71
C ASP A 21 2.60 -8.52 -19.19
N GLY A 22 1.60 -8.55 -18.30
CA GLY A 22 1.08 -9.77 -17.68
C GLY A 22 1.83 -10.22 -16.44
N THR A 23 2.89 -9.51 -16.02
CA THR A 23 3.64 -9.83 -14.80
C THR A 23 2.79 -9.53 -13.59
N VAL A 24 2.75 -10.49 -12.65
CA VAL A 24 2.01 -10.36 -11.39
C VAL A 24 2.97 -9.91 -10.29
N TYR A 25 2.61 -8.84 -9.59
CA TYR A 25 3.36 -8.30 -8.47
C TYR A 25 2.55 -8.41 -7.18
N GLU A 26 3.19 -8.90 -6.12
CA GLU A 26 2.61 -8.93 -4.78
C GLU A 26 2.69 -7.55 -4.12
N LEU A 27 1.61 -7.20 -3.43
CA LEU A 27 1.52 -5.99 -2.62
C LEU A 27 1.80 -6.32 -1.16
N ARG A 28 2.64 -5.51 -0.52
CA ARG A 28 2.91 -5.60 0.92
C ARG A 28 1.66 -5.23 1.71
N ASN A 29 1.37 -5.97 2.76
CA ASN A 29 0.40 -5.57 3.76
C ASN A 29 1.03 -4.58 4.74
N GLN A 30 0.21 -3.86 5.51
CA GLN A 30 0.72 -3.01 6.60
C GLN A 30 1.49 -3.82 7.65
N ALA A 31 1.15 -5.10 7.83
CA ALA A 31 1.86 -6.00 8.75
C ALA A 31 3.30 -6.29 8.28
N ASP A 32 3.55 -6.25 6.97
CA ASP A 32 4.87 -6.52 6.39
C ASP A 32 5.75 -5.28 6.37
N MET A 33 5.17 -4.10 6.60
CA MET A 33 5.88 -2.82 6.60
C MET A 33 6.60 -2.59 7.93
N GLY A 34 7.90 -2.30 7.85
CA GLY A 34 8.68 -1.91 9.02
C GLY A 34 8.19 -0.58 9.60
N ILE A 35 8.53 -0.32 10.87
CA ILE A 35 8.17 0.95 11.56
C ILE A 35 8.65 2.18 10.79
N VAL A 36 9.84 2.10 10.17
CA VAL A 36 10.42 3.19 9.37
C VAL A 36 9.62 3.44 8.09
N ASP A 37 9.27 2.37 7.36
CA ASP A 37 8.47 2.44 6.14
C ASP A 37 7.10 3.07 6.44
N MET A 38 6.45 2.61 7.51
CA MET A 38 5.16 3.13 7.96
C MET A 38 5.22 4.60 8.35
N ALA A 39 6.23 5.02 9.13
CA ALA A 39 6.40 6.41 9.52
C ALA A 39 6.61 7.32 8.31
N ARG A 40 7.37 6.84 7.32
CA ARG A 40 7.64 7.58 6.09
C ARG A 40 6.39 7.67 5.21
N ALA A 41 5.67 6.57 5.01
CA ALA A 41 4.41 6.56 4.28
C ALA A 41 3.38 7.51 4.92
N GLN A 42 3.23 7.49 6.24
CA GLN A 42 2.35 8.41 6.96
C GLN A 42 2.77 9.88 6.79
N LYS A 43 4.07 10.17 6.81
CA LYS A 43 4.59 11.52 6.56
C LYS A 43 4.23 11.99 5.15
N LEU A 44 4.39 11.15 4.13
CA LEU A 44 4.03 11.47 2.74
C LEU A 44 2.52 11.65 2.57
N GLN A 45 1.71 10.76 3.15
CA GLN A 45 0.24 10.87 3.12
C GLN A 45 -0.26 12.17 3.76
N ARG A 46 0.39 12.65 4.83
CA ARG A 46 0.06 13.95 5.45
C ARG A 46 0.53 15.15 4.61
N LEU A 47 1.63 15.00 3.89
CA LEU A 47 2.24 16.07 3.09
C LEU A 47 1.51 16.30 1.75
N LEU A 48 1.04 15.23 1.11
CA LEU A 48 0.43 15.26 -0.22
C LEU A 48 -0.75 16.26 -0.34
N PRO A 49 -1.75 16.28 0.57
CA PRO A 49 -2.84 17.25 0.48
C PRO A 49 -2.38 18.70 0.52
N THR A 50 -1.31 19.00 1.28
CA THR A 50 -0.72 20.34 1.33
C THR A 50 -0.04 20.69 0.00
N LEU A 51 0.71 19.76 -0.59
CA LEU A 51 1.36 19.97 -1.88
C LEU A 51 0.34 20.17 -3.01
N VAL A 52 -0.72 19.37 -3.03
CA VAL A 52 -1.81 19.50 -4.01
C VAL A 52 -2.50 20.86 -3.88
N LYS A 53 -2.84 21.30 -2.66
CA LYS A 53 -3.39 22.64 -2.44
C LYS A 53 -2.45 23.77 -2.87
N GLN A 54 -1.14 23.59 -2.71
CA GLN A 54 -0.15 24.57 -3.18
C GLN A 54 -0.08 24.59 -4.70
N LEU A 55 -0.18 23.44 -5.36
CA LEU A 55 -0.23 23.35 -6.82
C LEU A 55 -1.52 23.97 -7.37
N GLU A 56 -2.67 23.81 -6.71
CA GLU A 56 -3.91 24.49 -7.08
C GLU A 56 -3.77 26.03 -7.07
N GLN A 57 -2.98 26.56 -6.13
CA GLN A 57 -2.69 28.00 -6.05
C GLN A 57 -1.63 28.46 -7.07
N LYS A 58 -0.80 27.54 -7.58
CA LYS A 58 0.29 27.80 -8.51
C LYS A 58 0.40 26.65 -9.53
N PRO A 59 -0.55 26.55 -10.48
CA PRO A 59 -0.65 25.39 -11.37
C PRO A 59 0.57 25.21 -12.28
N ASP A 60 1.28 26.30 -12.60
CA ASP A 60 2.46 26.28 -13.47
C ASP A 60 3.77 25.99 -12.70
N ASP A 61 3.72 25.71 -11.40
CA ASP A 61 4.89 25.38 -10.61
C ASP A 61 5.35 23.94 -10.85
N ALA A 62 6.23 23.77 -11.84
CA ALA A 62 6.81 22.48 -12.20
C ALA A 62 7.54 21.79 -11.03
N ASN A 63 8.12 22.55 -10.09
CA ASN A 63 8.80 21.97 -8.93
C ASN A 63 7.79 21.34 -7.96
N LEU A 64 6.63 21.98 -7.76
CA LEU A 64 5.56 21.40 -6.94
C LEU A 64 5.00 20.13 -7.56
N ALA A 65 4.74 20.14 -8.87
CA ALA A 65 4.28 18.96 -9.60
C ALA A 65 5.26 17.78 -9.46
N GLN A 66 6.56 18.03 -9.66
CA GLN A 66 7.59 17.01 -9.51
C GLN A 66 7.68 16.45 -8.08
N ARG A 67 7.50 17.30 -7.06
CA ARG A 67 7.48 16.87 -5.66
C ARG A 67 6.29 15.99 -5.32
N ILE A 68 5.11 16.29 -5.88
CA ILE A 68 3.91 15.47 -5.73
C ILE A 68 4.15 14.11 -6.39
N GLU A 69 4.60 14.11 -7.64
CA GLU A 69 4.87 12.87 -8.37
C GLU A 69 5.89 12.00 -7.64
N LYS A 70 6.99 12.58 -7.16
CA LYS A 70 7.99 11.86 -6.35
C LYS A 70 7.38 11.25 -5.09
N ALA A 71 6.55 12.01 -4.37
CA ALA A 71 5.89 11.52 -3.16
C ALA A 71 4.92 10.37 -3.44
N VAL A 72 4.18 10.43 -4.56
CA VAL A 72 3.28 9.34 -4.98
C VAL A 72 4.08 8.11 -5.43
N ASN A 73 5.15 8.28 -6.21
CA ASN A 73 6.02 7.18 -6.63
C ASN A 73 6.63 6.46 -5.43
N GLU A 74 7.08 7.21 -4.43
CA GLU A 74 7.65 6.67 -3.20
C GLU A 74 6.60 5.85 -2.41
N LEU A 75 5.35 6.33 -2.33
CA LEU A 75 4.26 5.57 -1.72
C LEU A 75 3.95 4.26 -2.46
N VAL A 76 3.90 4.30 -3.79
CA VAL A 76 3.67 3.11 -4.61
C VAL A 76 4.80 2.09 -4.42
N SER A 77 6.05 2.56 -4.38
CA SER A 77 7.22 1.70 -4.19
C SER A 77 7.26 1.03 -2.81
N PHE A 78 6.64 1.64 -1.78
CA PHE A 78 6.48 0.96 -0.49
C PHE A 78 5.46 -0.17 -0.54
N ILE A 79 4.40 -0.01 -1.32
CA ILE A 79 3.31 -0.98 -1.41
C ILE A 79 3.69 -2.12 -2.34
N ALA A 80 4.22 -1.81 -3.52
CA ALA A 80 4.63 -2.77 -4.54
C ALA A 80 6.17 -2.81 -4.63
N SER A 81 6.85 -3.28 -3.60
CA SER A 81 8.32 -3.24 -3.53
C SER A 81 9.04 -4.08 -4.58
N ALA A 82 8.35 -5.06 -5.17
CA ALA A 82 8.86 -5.87 -6.27
C ALA A 82 8.68 -5.21 -7.65
N LEU A 83 7.89 -4.13 -7.73
CA LEU A 83 7.66 -3.40 -8.98
C LEU A 83 8.88 -2.50 -9.28
N PRO A 84 9.52 -2.61 -10.45
CA PRO A 84 10.67 -1.78 -10.80
C PRO A 84 10.34 -0.28 -10.80
N GLU A 85 11.29 0.56 -10.41
CA GLU A 85 11.09 2.02 -10.35
C GLU A 85 10.70 2.61 -11.71
N GLU A 86 11.23 2.04 -12.82
CA GLU A 86 10.89 2.46 -14.18
C GLU A 86 9.42 2.19 -14.51
N ARG A 87 8.86 1.10 -13.99
CA ARG A 87 7.44 0.77 -14.14
C ARG A 87 6.59 1.72 -13.32
N VAL A 88 6.98 1.99 -12.07
CA VAL A 88 6.32 2.98 -11.21
C VAL A 88 6.33 4.36 -11.89
N ALA A 89 7.46 4.78 -12.47
CA ALA A 89 7.56 6.06 -13.18
C ALA A 89 6.64 6.10 -14.42
N ALA A 90 6.54 5.00 -15.18
CA ALA A 90 5.69 4.91 -16.37
C ALA A 90 4.18 4.90 -16.07
N MET A 91 3.77 4.57 -14.84
CA MET A 91 2.37 4.63 -14.44
C MET A 91 1.85 6.09 -14.46
N THR A 92 0.65 6.27 -14.99
CA THR A 92 -0.07 7.53 -14.87
C THR A 92 -0.42 7.83 -13.42
N LEU A 93 -0.60 9.12 -13.08
CA LEU A 93 -1.04 9.52 -11.73
C LEU A 93 -2.37 8.85 -11.34
N GLY A 94 -3.30 8.69 -12.29
CA GLY A 94 -4.57 8.00 -12.07
C GLY A 94 -4.40 6.53 -11.69
N GLN A 95 -3.50 5.81 -12.36
CA GLN A 95 -3.18 4.41 -12.01
C GLN A 95 -2.53 4.29 -10.64
N LYS A 96 -1.61 5.22 -10.31
CA LYS A 96 -0.98 5.27 -8.98
C LYS A 96 -2.02 5.52 -7.89
N GLN A 97 -2.94 6.46 -8.11
CA GLN A 97 -4.03 6.74 -7.17
C GLN A 97 -4.95 5.53 -6.99
N ALA A 98 -5.34 4.88 -8.09
CA ALA A 98 -6.18 3.68 -8.04
C ALA A 98 -5.52 2.54 -7.22
N LEU A 99 -4.21 2.35 -7.38
CA LEU A 99 -3.45 1.38 -6.58
C LEU A 99 -3.45 1.74 -5.09
N LEU A 100 -3.20 3.02 -4.75
CA LEU A 100 -3.24 3.50 -3.37
C LEU A 100 -4.62 3.33 -2.73
N ASP A 101 -5.68 3.62 -3.47
CA ASP A 101 -7.06 3.49 -3.00
C ASP A 101 -7.44 2.02 -2.81
N PHE A 102 -7.08 1.16 -3.75
CA PHE A 102 -7.27 -0.29 -3.64
C PHE A 102 -6.57 -0.84 -2.40
N TRP A 103 -5.28 -0.53 -2.24
CA TRP A 103 -4.50 -0.98 -1.09
C TRP A 103 -5.09 -0.48 0.22
N SER A 104 -5.42 0.81 0.32
CA SER A 104 -6.02 1.40 1.52
C SER A 104 -7.32 0.71 1.94
N LYS A 105 -8.21 0.43 0.96
CA LYS A 105 -9.46 -0.31 1.21
C LYS A 105 -9.19 -1.74 1.68
N ALA A 106 -8.29 -2.47 1.03
CA ALA A 106 -7.94 -3.82 1.42
C ALA A 106 -7.36 -3.88 2.85
N GLN A 107 -6.53 -2.91 3.24
CA GLN A 107 -6.03 -2.81 4.62
C GLN A 107 -7.14 -2.50 5.62
N GLN A 108 -8.10 -1.64 5.26
CA GLN A 108 -9.25 -1.33 6.12
C GLN A 108 -10.18 -2.54 6.31
N GLU A 109 -10.43 -3.32 5.26
CA GLU A 109 -11.20 -4.55 5.33
C GLU A 109 -10.53 -5.61 6.21
N ARG A 110 -9.21 -5.84 6.03
CA ARG A 110 -8.43 -6.72 6.91
C ARG A 110 -8.49 -6.30 8.38
N ARG A 111 -8.38 -4.99 8.65
CA ARG A 111 -8.52 -4.45 10.01
C ARG A 111 -9.90 -4.71 10.60
N ASN A 112 -10.96 -4.55 9.80
CA ASN A 112 -12.33 -4.81 10.24
C ASN A 112 -12.59 -6.30 10.47
N ALA A 113 -12.08 -7.17 9.61
CA ALA A 113 -12.17 -8.63 9.75
C ALA A 113 -11.47 -9.11 11.04
N ALA A 114 -10.25 -8.63 11.30
CA ALA A 114 -9.52 -8.94 12.53
C ALA A 114 -10.23 -8.46 13.81
N LEU A 115 -11.04 -7.39 13.73
CA LEU A 115 -11.86 -6.92 14.86
C LEU A 115 -13.16 -7.72 15.01
N GLY A 116 -13.71 -8.24 13.91
CA GLY A 116 -14.90 -9.11 13.89
C GLY A 116 -14.61 -10.49 14.46
N GLU A 117 -13.48 -11.10 14.10
CA GLU A 117 -13.05 -12.40 14.65
C GLU A 117 -12.79 -12.35 16.16
N ARG A 118 -12.29 -11.21 16.67
CA ARG A 118 -12.07 -11.01 18.12
C ARG A 118 -13.35 -10.97 18.96
N LYS A 119 -14.54 -10.77 18.36
CA LYS A 119 -15.82 -10.75 19.08
C LYS A 119 -16.49 -12.12 19.19
N ALA A 120 -16.06 -13.12 18.43
CA ALA A 120 -16.49 -14.51 18.62
C ALA A 120 -15.62 -15.17 19.69
N GLY A 121 -15.81 -14.78 20.96
CA GLY A 121 -15.31 -15.56 22.08
C GLY A 121 -15.91 -16.98 22.06
N PRO A 122 -15.24 -17.98 22.64
CA PRO A 122 -15.66 -19.38 22.55
C PRO A 122 -17.11 -19.51 23.04
N ALA A 123 -17.94 -20.21 22.26
CA ALA A 123 -19.24 -20.65 22.73
C ALA A 123 -19.02 -21.60 23.91
N SER A 124 -19.20 -21.07 25.13
CA SER A 124 -19.18 -21.83 26.37
C SER A 124 -20.20 -22.97 26.25
N SER A 125 -19.71 -24.21 26.23
CA SER A 125 -20.52 -25.40 26.46
C SER A 125 -20.58 -25.68 27.96
#